data_AF-A0A6J1NR61-F1
#
_entry.id   AF-A0A6J1NR61-F1
#
_cell.length_a   1.000
_cell.length_b   1.000
_cell.length_c   1.000
_cell.angle_alpha   90.00
_cell.angle_beta   90.00
_cell.angle_gamma   90.00
#
_symmetry.space_group_name_H-M   'P 1'
#
loop_
_entity.id
_entity.type
_entity.pdbx_description
1 polymer ?
#
loop_
_entity_poly.entity_id
_entity_poly.type
_entity_poly.pdbx_seq_one_letter_code
_entity_poly.pdbx_strand_id
1 'polypeptide(L)'
;MIIYIIFTDLDVPSRVARVLSSYLMYLAVNINGTSVDMDSGDEIASWINASPTVGSGKHRCLAVVHPQPGYINPMNRTLIDLAVFRLNLNQPELATNFSLGAPVAGNFWQATIFAEEDKYWKLDQTGYCNLDHSEYCQSDQTGCCQSDQPECSELDHTESCASPCSMEDCK
;
A
#
# COMPACT_ATOMS: atom_id res chain seq x y z
N MET A 1 -14.92 21.98 -18.08
CA MET A 1 -15.36 20.59 -17.86
C MET A 1 -14.64 20.10 -16.63
N ILE A 2 -15.34 19.45 -15.70
CA ILE A 2 -14.71 18.80 -14.55
C ILE A 2 -14.87 17.28 -14.67
N ILE A 3 -13.90 16.55 -14.12
CA ILE A 3 -13.81 15.10 -14.25
C ILE A 3 -13.60 14.43 -12.91
N TYR A 4 -14.06 13.19 -12.88
CA TYR A 4 -13.92 12.23 -11.81
C TYR A 4 -12.92 11.17 -12.27
N ILE A 5 -11.91 10.85 -11.46
CA ILE A 5 -10.92 9.83 -11.77
C ILE A 5 -10.85 8.81 -10.64
N ILE A 6 -10.93 7.53 -11.00
CA ILE A 6 -10.84 6.43 -10.05
C ILE A 6 -9.86 5.38 -10.52
N PHE A 7 -9.06 4.88 -9.58
CA PHE A 7 -8.16 3.75 -9.79
C PHE A 7 -8.56 2.62 -8.84
N THR A 8 -8.66 1.42 -9.38
CA THR A 8 -9.13 0.25 -8.62
C THR A 8 -8.33 -0.99 -8.92
N ASP A 9 -8.03 -1.77 -7.89
CA ASP A 9 -7.60 -3.14 -8.05
C ASP A 9 -8.83 -4.05 -8.05
N LEU A 10 -9.04 -4.70 -9.18
CA LEU A 10 -10.16 -5.59 -9.35
C LEU A 10 -9.91 -6.90 -8.60
N ASP A 11 -8.71 -7.37 -8.38
CA ASP A 11 -8.49 -8.77 -8.05
C ASP A 11 -8.15 -9.04 -6.57
N VAL A 12 -8.49 -8.16 -5.64
CA VAL A 12 -8.19 -8.36 -4.21
C VAL A 12 -9.08 -9.41 -3.52
N PRO A 13 -8.53 -10.35 -2.72
CA PRO A 13 -7.10 -10.64 -2.50
C PRO A 13 -6.43 -11.44 -3.62
N SER A 14 -7.18 -12.20 -4.43
CA SER A 14 -6.67 -12.82 -5.66
C SER A 14 -7.75 -12.87 -6.73
N ARG A 15 -7.36 -13.01 -8.02
CA ARG A 15 -8.32 -13.08 -9.14
C ARG A 15 -9.32 -14.24 -9.01
N VAL A 16 -8.94 -15.31 -8.33
CA VAL A 16 -9.79 -16.49 -8.10
C VAL A 16 -10.76 -16.24 -6.94
N ALA A 17 -10.29 -15.63 -5.85
CA ALA A 17 -11.08 -15.35 -4.65
C ALA A 17 -11.17 -13.85 -4.38
N ARG A 18 -11.94 -13.13 -5.21
CA ARG A 18 -12.04 -11.66 -5.22
C ARG A 18 -13.00 -11.09 -4.17
N VAL A 19 -12.97 -11.62 -2.95
CA VAL A 19 -13.96 -11.33 -1.90
C VAL A 19 -13.91 -9.91 -1.35
N LEU A 20 -12.83 -9.17 -1.62
CA LEU A 20 -12.67 -7.77 -1.19
C LEU A 20 -12.72 -6.79 -2.38
N SER A 21 -13.01 -7.31 -3.57
CA SER A 21 -13.06 -6.53 -4.81
C SER A 21 -14.32 -5.67 -4.92
N SER A 22 -14.25 -4.48 -5.53
CA SER A 22 -13.06 -3.80 -6.05
C SER A 22 -12.38 -2.99 -4.95
N TYR A 23 -11.04 -2.99 -4.92
CA TYR A 23 -10.27 -2.19 -3.97
C TYR A 23 -9.94 -0.82 -4.54
N LEU A 24 -10.24 0.24 -3.80
CA LEU A 24 -10.00 1.62 -4.17
C LEU A 24 -8.54 2.01 -3.91
N MET A 25 -7.81 2.21 -4.99
CA MET A 25 -6.41 2.66 -4.93
C MET A 25 -6.32 4.18 -4.89
N TYR A 26 -7.16 4.88 -5.66
CA TYR A 26 -7.17 6.33 -5.75
C TYR A 26 -8.53 6.85 -6.20
N LEU A 27 -8.96 7.98 -5.63
CA LEU A 27 -10.14 8.70 -6.06
C LEU A 27 -9.93 10.20 -5.92
N ALA A 28 -10.17 10.94 -7.00
CA ALA A 28 -10.31 12.38 -6.98
C ALA A 28 -11.50 12.84 -7.82
N VAL A 29 -12.11 13.94 -7.40
CA VAL A 29 -13.27 14.55 -8.02
C VAL A 29 -12.99 16.02 -8.32
N ASN A 30 -13.85 16.64 -9.11
CA ASN A 30 -13.79 18.07 -9.46
C ASN A 30 -12.48 18.50 -10.14
N ILE A 31 -11.72 17.56 -10.71
CA ILE A 31 -10.48 17.84 -11.42
C ILE A 31 -10.80 18.69 -12.65
N ASN A 32 -9.98 19.70 -12.94
CA ASN A 32 -10.09 20.44 -14.19
C ASN A 32 -9.79 19.52 -15.39
N GLY A 33 -10.82 19.15 -16.12
CA GLY A 33 -10.72 18.21 -17.23
C GLY A 33 -10.01 18.74 -18.48
N THR A 34 -9.72 20.04 -18.56
CA THR A 34 -8.99 20.62 -19.69
C THR A 34 -7.48 20.48 -19.50
N SER A 35 -6.97 20.76 -18.29
CA SER A 35 -5.56 20.59 -17.96
C SER A 35 -5.22 19.18 -17.47
N VAL A 36 -6.21 18.44 -16.96
CA VAL A 36 -6.03 17.15 -16.27
C VAL A 36 -4.95 17.26 -15.17
N ASP A 37 -4.99 18.40 -14.48
CA ASP A 37 -4.11 18.69 -13.36
C ASP A 37 -4.70 18.06 -12.11
N MET A 38 -4.06 17.00 -11.59
CA MET A 38 -4.56 16.26 -10.43
C MET A 38 -4.61 17.13 -9.17
N ASP A 39 -3.75 18.14 -9.08
CA ASP A 39 -3.68 19.08 -7.95
C ASP A 39 -4.82 20.10 -7.98
N SER A 40 -5.52 20.22 -9.12
CA SER A 40 -6.66 21.12 -9.28
C SER A 40 -7.99 20.56 -8.75
N GLY A 41 -8.02 19.28 -8.40
CA GLY A 41 -9.22 18.58 -7.92
C GLY A 41 -9.28 18.42 -6.41
N ASP A 42 -10.39 17.85 -5.94
CA ASP A 42 -10.55 17.41 -4.57
C ASP A 42 -10.17 15.93 -4.48
N GLU A 43 -9.03 15.63 -3.86
CA GLU A 43 -8.61 14.26 -3.57
C GLU A 43 -9.46 13.67 -2.43
N ILE A 44 -10.17 12.58 -2.73
CA ILE A 44 -11.02 11.88 -1.77
C ILE A 44 -10.26 10.74 -1.11
N ALA A 45 -9.53 9.98 -1.92
CA ALA A 45 -8.76 8.84 -1.47
C ALA A 45 -7.36 8.92 -2.08
N SER A 46 -6.37 9.20 -1.25
CA SER A 46 -4.96 9.28 -1.65
C SER A 46 -4.46 7.99 -2.28
N TRP A 47 -3.44 8.12 -3.12
CA TRP A 47 -2.87 7.02 -3.88
C TRP A 47 -2.30 5.93 -2.97
N ILE A 48 -2.70 4.69 -3.23
CA ILE A 48 -2.11 3.48 -2.67
C ILE A 48 -1.65 2.59 -3.82
N ASN A 49 -0.41 2.11 -3.76
CA ASN A 49 0.14 1.20 -4.75
C ASN A 49 -0.62 -0.13 -4.77
N ALA A 50 -0.64 -0.79 -5.93
CA ALA A 50 -1.15 -2.15 -6.02
C ALA A 50 -0.21 -3.07 -5.24
N SER A 51 -0.73 -3.76 -4.24
CA SER A 51 0.04 -4.63 -3.35
C SER A 51 -0.52 -6.05 -3.37
N PRO A 52 -0.44 -6.76 -4.51
CA PRO A 52 -0.82 -8.16 -4.58
C PRO A 52 0.04 -8.99 -3.62
N THR A 53 -0.55 -10.02 -3.01
CA THR A 53 0.17 -10.92 -2.10
C THR A 53 0.87 -12.04 -2.87
N VAL A 54 1.89 -12.64 -2.26
CA VAL A 54 2.62 -13.76 -2.88
C VAL A 54 1.65 -14.90 -3.21
N GLY A 55 1.67 -15.34 -4.47
CA GLY A 55 0.78 -16.40 -4.95
C GLY A 55 -0.64 -15.96 -5.32
N SER A 56 -1.02 -14.67 -5.17
CA SER A 56 -2.34 -14.18 -5.59
C SER A 56 -2.51 -14.07 -7.11
N GLY A 57 -1.40 -14.15 -7.85
CA GLY A 57 -1.33 -14.03 -9.29
C GLY A 57 -1.34 -12.58 -9.77
N LYS A 58 -1.63 -12.38 -11.06
CA LYS A 58 -1.70 -11.05 -11.66
C LYS A 58 -3.03 -10.37 -11.31
N HIS A 59 -2.95 -9.23 -10.65
CA HIS A 59 -4.07 -8.34 -10.37
C HIS A 59 -4.29 -7.39 -11.53
N ARG A 60 -5.55 -7.14 -11.90
CA ARG A 60 -5.94 -6.14 -12.88
C ARG A 60 -6.28 -4.84 -12.18
N CYS A 61 -5.48 -3.82 -12.44
CA CYS A 61 -5.73 -2.48 -11.94
C CYS A 61 -6.29 -1.62 -13.07
N LEU A 62 -7.37 -0.90 -12.78
CA LEU A 62 -8.12 -0.12 -13.76
C LEU A 62 -8.10 1.35 -13.34
N ALA A 63 -7.76 2.23 -14.27
CA ALA A 63 -7.95 3.68 -14.16
C ALA A 63 -9.11 4.08 -15.06
N VAL A 64 -10.13 4.75 -14.53
CA VAL A 64 -11.31 5.19 -15.28
C VAL A 64 -11.55 6.67 -15.03
N VAL A 65 -11.86 7.40 -16.10
CA VAL A 65 -12.23 8.81 -16.06
C VAL A 65 -13.67 8.97 -16.49
N HIS A 66 -14.46 9.66 -15.67
CA HIS A 66 -15.84 10.04 -15.97
C HIS A 66 -15.99 11.56 -16.06
N PRO A 67 -16.82 12.06 -16.97
CA PRO A 67 -17.24 13.45 -16.95
C PRO A 67 -18.21 13.67 -15.79
N GLN A 68 -18.03 14.78 -15.07
CA GLN A 68 -18.96 15.19 -14.03
C GLN A 68 -19.99 16.18 -14.58
N PRO A 69 -21.29 15.98 -14.31
CA PRO A 69 -22.32 16.94 -14.70
C PRO A 69 -22.25 18.24 -13.89
N GLY A 70 -21.63 18.20 -12.71
CA GLY A 70 -21.49 19.32 -11.80
C GLY A 70 -20.53 19.03 -10.65
N TYR A 71 -20.34 20.03 -9.78
CA TYR A 71 -19.46 19.92 -8.61
C TYR A 71 -19.99 18.86 -7.64
N ILE A 72 -19.09 17.99 -7.17
CA ILE A 72 -19.38 16.98 -6.15
C ILE A 72 -18.79 17.46 -4.83
N ASN A 73 -19.58 17.49 -3.76
CA ASN A 73 -19.06 17.86 -2.44
C ASN A 73 -18.10 16.78 -1.91
N PRO A 74 -16.81 17.06 -1.67
CA PRO A 74 -15.86 16.08 -1.16
C PRO A 74 -16.20 15.58 0.25
N MET A 75 -16.98 16.34 1.02
CA MET A 75 -17.47 15.96 2.35
C MET A 75 -18.72 15.06 2.30
N ASN A 76 -19.11 14.57 1.12
CA ASN A 76 -20.21 13.61 1.00
C ASN A 76 -19.88 12.33 1.80
N ARG A 77 -20.84 11.86 2.60
CA ARG A 77 -20.62 10.72 3.49
C ARG A 77 -20.20 9.45 2.76
N THR A 78 -20.79 9.16 1.59
CA THR A 78 -20.44 8.00 0.76
C THR A 78 -18.98 8.06 0.29
N LEU A 79 -18.49 9.26 -0.06
CA LEU A 79 -17.09 9.45 -0.46
C LEU A 79 -16.13 9.27 0.73
N ILE A 80 -16.47 9.82 1.89
CA ILE A 80 -15.68 9.66 3.12
C ILE A 80 -15.60 8.18 3.53
N ASP A 81 -16.74 7.49 3.60
CA ASP A 81 -16.78 6.08 3.97
C ASP A 81 -15.97 5.24 2.97
N LEU A 82 -16.08 5.54 1.67
CA LEU A 82 -15.32 4.86 0.63
C LEU A 82 -13.80 5.10 0.75
N ALA A 83 -13.37 6.33 1.09
CA ALA A 83 -11.96 6.65 1.30
C ALA A 83 -11.33 5.90 2.48
N VAL A 84 -12.14 5.62 3.51
CA VAL A 84 -11.72 4.89 4.71
C VAL A 84 -11.68 3.38 4.47
N PHE A 85 -12.77 2.79 3.97
CA PHE A 85 -12.88 1.34 3.86
C PHE A 85 -12.21 0.76 2.63
N ARG A 86 -12.28 1.48 1.49
CA ARG A 86 -11.66 1.15 0.19
C ARG A 86 -12.00 -0.21 -0.42
N LEU A 87 -12.72 -1.10 0.25
CA LEU A 87 -13.01 -2.46 -0.24
C LEU A 87 -14.45 -2.54 -0.77
N ASN A 88 -14.75 -3.60 -1.52
CA ASN A 88 -16.10 -3.91 -1.99
C ASN A 88 -16.76 -2.78 -2.79
N LEU A 89 -15.96 -1.99 -3.51
CA LEU A 89 -16.47 -0.89 -4.30
C LEU A 89 -17.28 -1.40 -5.51
N ASN A 90 -18.50 -0.88 -5.65
CA ASN A 90 -19.34 -1.02 -6.83
C ASN A 90 -19.25 0.24 -7.71
N GLN A 91 -18.33 0.23 -8.69
CA GLN A 91 -18.08 1.39 -9.56
C GLN A 91 -19.32 1.84 -10.37
N PRO A 92 -20.08 0.95 -11.04
CA PRO A 92 -21.30 1.34 -11.75
C PRO A 92 -22.34 2.03 -10.86
N GLU A 93 -22.51 1.54 -9.64
CA GLU A 93 -23.42 2.16 -8.67
C GLU A 93 -22.92 3.52 -8.22
N LEU A 94 -21.62 3.65 -7.92
CA LEU A 94 -21.03 4.93 -7.55
C LEU A 94 -21.16 5.97 -8.67
N ALA A 95 -20.91 5.57 -9.92
CA ALA A 95 -21.09 6.43 -11.09
C ALA A 95 -22.55 6.89 -11.23
N THR A 96 -23.51 5.98 -11.00
CA THR A 96 -24.94 6.30 -11.02
C THR A 96 -25.32 7.27 -9.90
N ASN A 97 -24.82 7.06 -8.67
CA ASN A 97 -25.12 7.89 -7.51
C ASN A 97 -24.72 9.36 -7.69
N PHE A 98 -23.61 9.61 -8.40
CA PHE A 98 -23.15 10.96 -8.71
C PHE A 98 -23.57 11.44 -10.11
N SER A 99 -24.46 10.71 -10.78
CA SER A 99 -24.94 11.01 -12.15
C SER A 99 -23.79 11.22 -13.14
N LEU A 100 -22.70 10.47 -12.97
CA LEU A 100 -21.56 10.53 -13.86
C LEU A 100 -21.97 10.07 -15.26
N GLY A 101 -21.44 10.74 -16.28
CA GLY A 101 -21.65 10.29 -17.66
C GLY A 101 -20.91 8.97 -17.95
N ALA A 102 -21.06 8.48 -19.18
CA ALA A 102 -20.26 7.35 -19.66
C ALA A 102 -18.75 7.65 -19.50
N PRO A 103 -17.92 6.64 -19.18
CA PRO A 103 -16.48 6.85 -19.05
C PRO A 103 -15.91 7.39 -20.37
N VAL A 104 -15.12 8.46 -20.26
CA VAL A 104 -14.54 9.17 -21.43
C VAL A 104 -13.10 8.75 -21.72
N ALA A 105 -12.42 8.17 -20.73
CA ALA A 105 -11.11 7.58 -20.87
C ALA A 105 -10.95 6.43 -19.88
N GLY A 106 -10.06 5.50 -20.21
CA GLY A 106 -9.67 4.43 -19.31
C GLY A 106 -8.33 3.85 -19.71
N ASN A 107 -7.61 3.33 -18.72
CA ASN A 107 -6.38 2.58 -18.90
C ASN A 107 -6.33 1.43 -17.89
N PHE A 108 -5.46 0.46 -18.11
CA PHE A 108 -5.27 -0.64 -17.18
C PHE A 108 -3.80 -1.05 -17.11
N TRP A 109 -3.43 -1.65 -16.00
CA TRP A 109 -2.15 -2.32 -15.85
C TRP A 109 -2.33 -3.59 -15.03
N GLN A 110 -1.26 -4.40 -14.97
CA GLN A 110 -1.25 -5.59 -14.13
C GLN A 110 -0.12 -5.50 -13.11
N ALA A 111 -0.43 -5.88 -11.87
CA ALA A 111 0.53 -6.00 -10.80
C ALA A 111 0.60 -7.46 -10.34
N THR A 112 1.80 -7.94 -10.03
CA THR A 112 2.03 -9.22 -9.36
C THR A 112 3.26 -9.05 -8.51
N ILE A 113 3.32 -9.74 -7.38
CA ILE A 113 4.59 -9.95 -6.68
C ILE A 113 5.07 -11.35 -7.06
N PHE A 114 6.35 -11.46 -7.44
CA PHE A 114 6.99 -12.76 -7.60
C PHE A 114 7.54 -13.17 -6.23
N ALA A 115 7.37 -14.45 -5.88
CA ALA A 115 8.19 -15.06 -4.84
C ALA A 115 9.60 -15.24 -5.43
N GLU A 116 10.35 -14.16 -5.59
CA GLU A 116 11.80 -14.26 -5.74
C GLU A 116 12.32 -14.42 -4.31
N GLU A 117 12.88 -15.59 -4.00
CA GLU A 117 13.34 -16.01 -2.67
C GLU A 117 13.95 -14.84 -1.87
N ASP A 118 13.20 -14.31 -0.90
CA ASP A 118 13.62 -13.63 0.35
C ASP A 118 14.80 -12.65 0.34
N LYS A 119 15.32 -12.20 -0.80
CA LYS A 119 16.59 -11.47 -0.84
C LYS A 119 16.42 -9.95 -0.73
N TYR A 120 15.29 -9.42 -1.20
CA TYR A 120 15.07 -7.97 -1.26
C TYR A 120 14.22 -7.43 -0.10
N TRP A 121 13.22 -8.16 0.37
CA TRP A 121 12.39 -7.71 1.51
C TRP A 121 13.04 -7.86 2.88
N LYS A 122 14.10 -8.67 3.00
CA LYS A 122 14.90 -8.75 4.24
C LYS A 122 15.91 -7.61 4.39
N LEU A 123 16.19 -6.84 3.33
CA LEU A 123 17.15 -5.73 3.39
C LEU A 123 16.54 -4.41 3.87
N ASP A 124 15.22 -4.22 3.75
CA ASP A 124 14.55 -2.95 4.09
C ASP A 124 14.18 -2.85 5.59
N GLN A 125 13.99 -3.98 6.28
CA GLN A 125 13.70 -3.94 7.72
C GLN A 125 14.93 -3.64 8.59
N THR A 126 16.14 -3.83 8.06
CA THR A 126 17.39 -3.42 8.72
C THR A 126 17.73 -1.93 8.51
N GLY A 127 16.97 -1.21 7.69
CA GLY A 127 17.26 0.18 7.31
C GLY A 127 16.60 1.26 8.18
N TYR A 128 15.60 0.92 8.99
CA TYR A 128 14.88 1.90 9.83
C TYR A 128 15.38 1.97 11.28
N CYS A 129 16.59 1.52 11.55
CA CYS A 129 17.32 1.83 12.77
C CYS A 129 18.38 2.92 12.52
N ASN A 130 18.04 3.96 11.79
CA ASN A 130 18.78 5.22 11.80
C ASN A 130 17.84 6.30 11.29
N LEU A 131 17.33 7.11 12.23
CA LEU A 131 17.10 8.55 12.16
C LEU A 131 16.30 8.95 13.42
N ASP A 132 17.04 9.42 14.43
CA ASP A 132 16.62 10.42 15.42
C ASP A 132 15.35 10.22 16.26
N HIS A 133 15.15 9.06 16.88
CA HIS A 133 14.39 9.02 18.14
C HIS A 133 15.02 8.05 19.13
N SER A 134 15.86 8.59 20.02
CA SER A 134 16.57 7.87 21.08
C SER A 134 15.69 7.50 22.29
N GLU A 135 14.36 7.40 22.17
CA GLU A 135 13.52 7.28 23.39
C GLU A 135 12.48 6.18 23.43
N TYR A 136 12.30 5.32 22.41
CA TYR A 136 11.30 4.25 22.57
C TYR A 136 11.60 2.95 21.79
N CYS A 137 12.76 2.34 22.05
CA CYS A 137 12.87 0.89 21.93
C CYS A 137 12.48 0.25 23.27
N GLN A 138 11.20 0.34 23.62
CA GLN A 138 10.60 -0.70 24.46
C GLN A 138 10.05 -1.77 23.54
N SER A 139 10.77 -2.87 23.39
CA SER A 139 10.16 -4.18 23.53
C SER A 139 11.23 -5.25 23.38
N ASP A 140 11.28 -6.08 24.41
CA ASP A 140 11.39 -7.53 24.26
C ASP A 140 10.96 -7.96 22.85
N GLN A 141 11.91 -8.27 21.97
CA GLN A 141 11.88 -9.43 21.08
C GLN A 141 13.31 -9.83 20.79
N THR A 142 13.74 -10.84 21.54
CA THR A 142 14.87 -11.73 21.26
C THR A 142 14.82 -12.18 19.80
N GLY A 143 15.61 -11.55 18.93
CA GLY A 143 15.72 -11.95 17.53
C GLY A 143 17.00 -11.55 16.82
N CYS A 144 17.69 -10.49 17.27
CA CYS A 144 18.88 -9.99 16.58
C CYS A 144 20.19 -10.54 17.17
N CYS A 145 20.35 -11.87 17.23
CA CYS A 145 21.65 -12.51 17.38
C CYS A 145 21.59 -13.91 16.74
N GLN A 146 21.80 -14.00 15.43
CA GLN A 146 22.37 -15.21 14.85
C GLN A 146 23.54 -14.81 13.98
N SER A 147 24.72 -14.75 14.63
CA SER A 147 26.01 -14.70 13.94
C SER A 147 26.40 -16.11 13.51
N ASP A 148 26.64 -16.29 12.22
CA ASP A 148 27.34 -17.44 11.67
C ASP A 148 28.78 -17.49 12.21
N GLN A 149 29.06 -18.32 13.23
CA GLN A 149 30.39 -18.86 13.54
C GLN A 149 30.27 -20.19 14.32
N PRO A 150 31.27 -21.09 14.25
CA PRO A 150 31.08 -22.54 14.39
C PRO A 150 31.02 -23.01 15.85
N GLU A 151 30.26 -24.10 16.04
CA GLU A 151 30.16 -25.01 17.20
C GLU A 151 31.01 -24.66 18.44
N CYS A 152 30.39 -24.08 19.45
CA CYS A 152 30.86 -24.21 20.84
C CYS A 152 30.23 -25.47 21.44
N SER A 153 31.02 -26.52 21.55
CA SER A 153 30.70 -27.75 22.26
C SER A 153 30.38 -27.47 23.73
N GLU A 154 29.34 -28.12 24.24
CA GLU A 154 29.00 -28.20 25.66
C GLU A 154 30.26 -28.52 26.50
N LEU A 155 30.56 -27.67 27.49
CA LEU A 155 31.08 -28.05 28.81
C LEU A 155 31.30 -26.78 29.67
N ASP A 156 30.82 -26.91 30.91
CA ASP A 156 31.08 -26.11 32.10
C ASP A 156 30.40 -24.75 32.34
N HIS A 157 29.85 -24.70 33.55
CA HIS A 157 29.07 -23.65 34.17
C HIS A 157 29.92 -22.41 34.51
N THR A 158 29.20 -21.31 34.74
CA THR A 158 29.64 -20.06 35.40
C THR A 158 30.66 -19.22 34.64
N GLU A 159 30.19 -18.19 33.94
CA GLU A 159 30.63 -16.79 34.16
C GLU A 159 29.84 -15.84 33.26
N SER A 160 29.56 -14.64 33.77
CA SER A 160 28.74 -13.62 33.11
C SER A 160 29.47 -13.03 31.90
N CYS A 161 28.89 -13.11 30.71
CA CYS A 161 29.33 -12.31 29.56
C CYS A 161 28.86 -10.85 29.74
N ALA A 162 29.49 -10.13 30.67
CA ALA A 162 29.37 -8.70 30.80
C ALA A 162 30.66 -8.06 30.27
N SER A 163 30.67 -7.73 28.99
CA SER A 163 31.55 -6.70 28.43
C SER A 163 30.90 -6.14 27.18
N PRO A 164 30.68 -4.81 27.07
CA PRO A 164 30.15 -4.21 25.86
C PRO A 164 31.21 -4.29 24.76
N CYS A 165 30.81 -4.71 23.55
CA CYS A 165 31.64 -4.66 22.35
C CYS A 165 32.16 -3.23 22.14
N SER A 166 33.48 -3.07 22.04
CA SER A 166 34.08 -1.79 21.67
C SER A 166 33.96 -1.57 20.16
N MET A 167 33.91 -0.30 19.74
CA MET A 167 33.75 0.11 18.34
C MET A 167 34.93 -0.25 17.41
N GLU A 168 35.93 -1.00 17.87
CA GLU A 168 37.06 -1.41 17.03
C GLU A 168 36.83 -2.74 16.30
N ASP A 169 35.77 -3.49 16.63
CA ASP A 169 35.48 -4.81 16.06
C ASP A 169 34.56 -4.79 14.83
N CYS A 170 34.11 -3.62 14.37
CA CYS A 170 33.41 -3.48 13.09
C CYS A 170 34.41 -3.09 11.98
N LYS A 171 34.89 -4.07 11.21
CA LYS A 171 35.49 -3.89 9.89
C LYS A 171 34.67 -4.57 8.81
#